data_AF-X1AVW1-F1
#
_entry.id   AF-X1AVW1-F1
#
_cell.length_a   1.000
_cell.length_b   1.000
_cell.length_c   1.000
_cell.angle_alpha   90.00
_cell.angle_beta   90.00
_cell.angle_gamma   90.00
#
_symmetry.space_group_name_H-M   'P 1'
#
loop_
_entity.id
_entity.type
_entity.pdbx_description
1 polymer ?
#
loop_
_entity_poly.entity_id
_entity_poly.type
_entity_poly.pdbx_seq_one_letter_code
_entity_poly.pdbx_strand_id
1 'polypeptide(L)'
;DACHRILYPELAKERDQFIPYQKDGAVYGRGAMDDKGQIATFYLLLKIIKEKGLKFEGDIIFHIVVEEENGGNGTLAAIRSGDKADAVIVLESSSLKIFSSVRGAVWFKITCIGVPGHSGFSGKAASALKMAVRVMHFVAIFHLPIHRALPRKLHLPEDYRQ
;
A
#
# COMPACT_ATOMS: atom_id res chain seq x y z
N ASP A 1 -4.21 -7.79 7.94
CA ASP A 1 -3.88 -6.43 7.53
C ASP A 1 -4.30 -5.47 8.61
N ALA A 2 -3.42 -4.69 9.23
CA ALA A 2 -3.89 -3.70 10.19
C ALA A 2 -2.92 -2.54 10.39
N CYS A 3 -3.05 -1.55 9.52
CA CYS A 3 -2.33 -0.29 9.64
C CYS A 3 -2.65 0.47 10.94
N HIS A 4 -1.88 0.20 12.01
CA HIS A 4 -2.07 0.88 13.28
C HIS A 4 -1.31 2.21 13.40
N ARG A 5 -0.45 2.60 12.43
CA ARG A 5 0.23 3.91 12.53
C ARG A 5 0.98 4.46 11.32
N ILE A 6 0.96 3.81 10.15
CA ILE A 6 1.78 4.26 9.02
C ILE A 6 0.88 4.60 7.85
N LEU A 7 0.47 5.87 7.80
CA LEU A 7 -0.33 6.40 6.71
C LEU A 7 0.41 7.63 6.18
N TYR A 8 0.57 7.70 4.86
CA TYR A 8 1.35 8.70 4.11
C TYR A 8 1.37 10.10 4.77
N PRO A 9 2.52 10.55 5.31
CA PRO A 9 2.61 11.84 6.01
C PRO A 9 2.21 13.04 5.13
N GLU A 10 2.39 12.94 3.82
CA GLU A 10 2.28 14.06 2.88
C GLU A 10 0.84 14.36 2.43
N LEU A 11 -0.11 13.43 2.67
CA LEU A 11 -1.54 13.61 2.37
C LEU A 11 -2.40 13.93 3.61
N ALA A 12 -1.80 13.93 4.80
CA ALA A 12 -2.44 14.29 6.07
C ALA A 12 -2.56 15.83 6.24
N LYS A 13 -3.03 16.53 5.21
CA LYS A 13 -3.14 17.99 5.22
C LYS A 13 -4.26 18.52 6.12
N GLU A 14 -5.19 17.67 6.55
CA GLU A 14 -6.32 18.06 7.40
C GLU A 14 -6.50 17.07 8.56
N ARG A 15 -6.48 17.59 9.80
CA ARG A 15 -6.68 16.81 11.04
C ARG A 15 -8.02 16.08 11.04
N ASP A 16 -8.99 16.60 10.31
CA ASP A 16 -10.36 16.07 10.22
C ASP A 16 -10.41 14.70 9.54
N GLN A 17 -9.38 14.31 8.78
CA GLN A 17 -9.30 12.96 8.19
C GLN A 17 -9.31 11.85 9.25
N PHE A 18 -8.88 12.13 10.48
CA PHE A 18 -8.89 11.16 11.58
C PHE A 18 -10.13 11.24 12.47
N ILE A 19 -11.07 12.14 12.16
CA ILE A 19 -12.36 12.27 12.83
C ILE A 19 -13.38 11.56 11.93
N PRO A 20 -13.78 10.32 12.26
CA PRO A 20 -14.72 9.59 11.41
C PRO A 20 -16.11 10.24 11.44
N TYR A 21 -16.78 10.28 10.30
CA TYR A 21 -18.17 10.71 10.20
C TYR A 21 -18.97 9.81 9.26
N GLN A 22 -20.29 9.77 9.44
CA GLN A 22 -21.18 9.01 8.58
C GLN A 22 -21.94 9.95 7.64
N LYS A 23 -22.02 9.60 6.37
CA LYS A 23 -22.78 10.33 5.35
C LYS A 23 -23.27 9.36 4.26
N ASP A 24 -24.52 9.50 3.82
CA ASP A 24 -25.09 8.71 2.71
C ASP A 24 -24.91 7.18 2.88
N GLY A 25 -25.02 6.70 4.13
CA GLY A 25 -24.85 5.28 4.45
C GLY A 25 -23.40 4.77 4.50
N ALA A 26 -22.42 5.62 4.25
CA ALA A 26 -20.99 5.29 4.31
C ALA A 26 -20.30 5.97 5.51
N VAL A 27 -19.25 5.32 6.02
CA VAL A 27 -18.35 5.88 7.04
C VAL A 27 -17.11 6.44 6.34
N TYR A 28 -16.83 7.72 6.58
CA TYR A 28 -15.68 8.43 6.04
C TYR A 28 -14.67 8.65 7.15
N GLY A 29 -13.40 8.44 6.81
CA GLY A 29 -12.27 8.62 7.71
C GLY A 29 -11.06 7.88 7.17
N ARG A 30 -9.87 8.38 7.48
CA ARG A 30 -8.63 7.72 7.14
C ARG A 30 -8.57 6.36 7.84
N GLY A 31 -8.43 5.32 7.03
CA GLY A 31 -8.41 3.94 7.47
C GLY A 31 -9.78 3.27 7.55
N ALA A 32 -10.88 3.97 7.22
CA ALA A 32 -12.21 3.36 7.23
C ALA A 32 -12.36 2.21 6.21
N MET A 33 -11.72 2.34 5.04
CA MET A 33 -11.67 1.32 3.99
C MET A 33 -10.41 0.45 4.07
N ASP A 34 -9.32 0.97 4.63
CA ASP A 34 -7.99 0.36 4.59
C ASP A 34 -7.23 0.63 5.89
N ASP A 35 -7.34 -0.21 6.92
CA ASP A 35 -8.11 -1.47 6.96
C ASP A 35 -8.97 -1.59 8.24
N LYS A 36 -9.28 -0.45 8.89
CA LYS A 36 -9.99 -0.46 10.18
C LYS A 36 -11.44 -0.90 10.08
N GLY A 37 -12.08 -0.70 8.92
CA GLY A 37 -13.42 -1.21 8.67
C GLY A 37 -13.47 -2.73 8.76
N GLN A 38 -12.49 -3.40 8.17
CA GLN A 38 -12.42 -4.85 8.08
C GLN A 38 -11.95 -5.47 9.40
N ILE A 39 -11.05 -4.81 10.14
CA ILE A 39 -10.77 -5.16 11.53
C ILE A 39 -12.05 -5.13 12.36
N ALA A 40 -12.87 -4.07 12.22
CA ALA A 40 -14.15 -3.97 12.94
C ALA A 40 -15.13 -5.07 12.52
N THR A 41 -15.23 -5.38 11.23
CA THR A 41 -16.06 -6.48 10.71
C THR A 41 -15.64 -7.82 11.32
N PHE A 42 -14.33 -8.12 11.36
CA PHE A 42 -13.84 -9.39 11.90
C PHE A 42 -14.05 -9.48 13.42
N TYR A 43 -13.82 -8.39 14.15
CA TYR A 43 -14.12 -8.33 15.59
C TYR A 43 -15.60 -8.63 15.87
N LEU A 44 -16.52 -8.07 15.09
CA LEU A 44 -17.96 -8.34 15.21
C LEU A 44 -18.30 -9.80 14.88
N LEU A 45 -17.64 -10.40 13.89
CA LEU A 45 -17.79 -11.83 13.57
C LEU A 45 -17.39 -12.71 14.77
N LEU A 46 -16.21 -12.46 15.36
CA LEU A 46 -15.75 -13.20 16.55
C LEU A 46 -16.70 -13.04 17.73
N LYS A 47 -17.25 -11.83 17.91
CA LYS A 47 -18.27 -11.56 18.95
C LYS A 47 -19.53 -12.41 18.72
N ILE A 48 -20.05 -12.46 17.50
CA ILE A 48 -21.23 -13.26 17.14
C ILE A 48 -20.97 -14.76 17.33
N ILE A 49 -19.80 -15.25 16.92
CA ILE A 49 -19.37 -16.64 17.13
C ILE A 49 -19.42 -17.00 18.62
N LYS A 50 -18.86 -16.13 19.46
CA LYS A 50 -18.83 -16.32 20.91
C LYS A 50 -20.24 -16.27 21.52
N GLU A 51 -21.05 -15.28 21.16
CA GLU A 51 -22.40 -15.09 21.69
C GLU A 51 -23.36 -16.21 21.29
N LYS A 52 -23.22 -16.75 20.07
CA LYS A 52 -24.03 -17.88 19.59
C LYS A 52 -23.47 -19.25 19.97
N GLY A 53 -22.31 -19.29 20.62
CA GLY A 53 -21.67 -20.55 21.03
C GLY A 53 -21.29 -21.45 19.85
N LEU A 54 -20.99 -20.87 18.69
CA LEU A 54 -20.61 -21.63 17.50
C LEU A 54 -19.31 -22.40 17.76
N LYS A 55 -19.27 -23.65 17.31
CA LYS A 55 -18.12 -24.54 17.43
C LYS A 55 -17.59 -24.87 16.04
N PHE A 56 -16.28 -24.88 15.92
CA PHE A 56 -15.57 -25.23 14.69
C PHE A 56 -14.65 -26.41 14.98
N GLU A 57 -14.35 -27.19 13.95
CA GLU A 57 -13.43 -28.34 14.04
C GLU A 57 -11.95 -27.91 14.09
N GLY A 58 -11.68 -26.60 14.04
CA GLY A 58 -10.32 -26.04 14.12
C GLY A 58 -10.32 -24.63 14.71
N ASP A 59 -9.14 -24.02 14.70
CA ASP A 59 -8.89 -22.71 15.29
C ASP A 59 -9.12 -21.57 14.29
N ILE A 60 -9.63 -20.44 14.79
CA ILE A 60 -9.69 -19.19 14.05
C ILE A 60 -8.64 -18.26 14.66
N ILE A 61 -7.57 -18.02 13.90
CA ILE A 61 -6.46 -17.14 14.28
C ILE A 61 -6.66 -15.78 13.62
N PHE A 62 -6.47 -14.70 14.38
CA PHE A 62 -6.60 -13.34 13.87
C PHE A 62 -5.31 -12.54 14.04
N HIS A 63 -4.79 -12.04 12.93
CA HIS A 63 -3.57 -11.23 12.88
C HIS A 63 -3.90 -9.77 12.56
N ILE A 64 -3.75 -8.92 13.59
CA ILE A 64 -3.69 -7.45 13.46
C ILE A 64 -2.21 -7.08 13.48
N VAL A 65 -1.69 -6.64 12.34
CA VAL A 65 -0.24 -6.47 12.10
C VAL A 65 0.08 -5.08 11.60
N VAL A 66 1.16 -4.50 12.11
CA VAL A 66 1.67 -3.20 11.65
C VAL A 66 2.48 -3.32 10.36
N GLU A 67 2.73 -2.18 9.72
CA GLU A 67 3.73 -2.02 8.66
C GLU A 67 3.37 -2.68 7.32
N GLU A 68 2.11 -3.03 7.04
CA GLU A 68 1.73 -3.57 5.73
C GLU A 68 2.05 -2.60 4.58
N GLU A 69 1.60 -1.34 4.69
CA GLU A 69 1.74 -0.26 3.70
C GLU A 69 3.18 0.06 3.25
N ASN A 70 4.19 -0.38 4.00
CA ASN A 70 5.59 0.01 3.80
C ASN A 70 6.55 -1.16 3.63
N GLY A 71 6.13 -2.39 3.94
CA GLY A 71 7.04 -3.53 3.87
C GLY A 71 6.50 -4.88 4.33
N GLY A 72 5.38 -4.93 5.05
CA GLY A 72 4.76 -6.17 5.52
C GLY A 72 5.50 -6.84 6.67
N ASN A 73 6.38 -6.12 7.38
CA ASN A 73 7.21 -6.73 8.43
C ASN A 73 6.39 -7.26 9.62
N GLY A 74 5.23 -6.68 9.92
CA GLY A 74 4.34 -7.20 10.97
C GLY A 74 3.80 -8.59 10.63
N THR A 75 3.31 -8.79 9.41
CA THR A 75 2.85 -10.11 8.92
C THR A 75 4.01 -11.10 8.90
N LEU A 76 5.19 -10.67 8.42
CA LEU A 76 6.37 -11.52 8.39
C LEU A 76 6.80 -11.96 9.80
N ALA A 77 6.73 -11.06 10.79
CA ALA A 77 7.02 -11.38 12.19
C ALA A 77 6.01 -12.40 12.76
N ALA A 78 4.71 -12.23 12.50
CA ALA A 78 3.68 -13.15 12.96
C ALA A 78 3.83 -14.57 12.36
N ILE A 79 4.21 -14.67 11.08
CA ILE A 79 4.51 -15.98 10.47
C ILE A 79 5.79 -16.58 11.09
N ARG A 80 6.82 -15.75 11.32
CA ARG A 80 8.10 -16.22 11.89
C ARG A 80 8.01 -16.61 13.36
N SER A 81 7.00 -16.18 14.10
CA SER A 81 6.78 -16.64 15.48
C SER A 81 6.25 -18.07 15.57
N GLY A 82 5.88 -18.68 14.43
CA GLY A 82 5.52 -20.09 14.35
C GLY A 82 4.03 -20.37 14.18
N ASP A 83 3.20 -19.34 14.03
CA ASP A 83 1.78 -19.49 13.73
C ASP A 83 1.61 -20.20 12.38
N LYS A 84 0.65 -21.14 12.33
CA LYS A 84 0.31 -21.92 11.14
C LYS A 84 -1.20 -21.97 10.96
N ALA A 85 -1.63 -22.08 9.71
CA ALA A 85 -3.03 -22.24 9.34
C ALA A 85 -3.13 -23.03 8.03
N ASP A 86 -4.23 -23.76 7.85
CA ASP A 86 -4.52 -24.48 6.60
C ASP A 86 -4.92 -23.53 5.47
N ALA A 87 -5.44 -22.35 5.81
CA ALA A 87 -5.82 -21.30 4.89
C ALA A 87 -5.69 -19.91 5.53
N VAL A 88 -5.52 -18.89 4.69
CA VAL A 88 -5.44 -17.48 5.11
C VAL A 88 -6.39 -16.66 4.25
N ILE A 89 -7.13 -15.76 4.88
CA ILE A 89 -7.95 -14.76 4.22
C ILE A 89 -7.43 -13.39 4.67
N VAL A 90 -6.96 -12.59 3.71
CA VAL A 90 -6.61 -11.19 3.93
C VAL A 90 -7.83 -10.35 3.55
N LEU A 91 -8.35 -9.56 4.49
CA LEU A 91 -9.59 -8.81 4.32
C LEU A 91 -9.38 -7.46 3.62
N GLU A 92 -8.75 -7.49 2.45
CA GLU A 92 -8.57 -6.27 1.69
C GLU A 92 -9.86 -5.73 1.07
N SER A 93 -9.84 -4.44 0.73
CA SER A 93 -10.94 -3.70 0.10
C SER A 93 -11.17 -4.09 -1.38
N SER A 94 -11.41 -5.37 -1.60
CA SER A 94 -11.43 -6.07 -2.88
C SER A 94 -12.75 -5.99 -3.65
N SER A 95 -13.75 -5.23 -3.15
CA SER A 95 -15.11 -5.23 -3.70
C SER A 95 -15.70 -6.64 -3.85
N LEU A 96 -15.49 -7.50 -2.83
CA LEU A 96 -15.92 -8.91 -2.79
C LEU A 96 -15.31 -9.80 -3.88
N LYS A 97 -14.21 -9.36 -4.50
CA LYS A 97 -13.46 -10.19 -5.45
C LYS A 97 -12.37 -10.96 -4.71
N ILE A 98 -12.16 -12.20 -5.12
CA ILE A 98 -11.09 -13.02 -4.57
C ILE A 98 -9.86 -12.84 -5.45
N PHE A 99 -8.77 -12.38 -4.83
CA PHE A 99 -7.46 -12.31 -5.45
C PHE A 99 -6.58 -13.41 -4.85
N SER A 100 -6.21 -14.40 -5.66
CA SER A 100 -5.31 -15.49 -5.24
C SER A 100 -3.83 -15.12 -5.29
N SER A 101 -3.51 -13.98 -5.91
CA SER A 101 -2.14 -13.47 -6.02
C SER A 101 -2.13 -11.95 -6.17
N VAL A 102 -1.05 -11.34 -5.73
CA VAL A 102 -0.75 -9.92 -5.88
C VAL A 102 0.66 -9.75 -6.44
N ARG A 103 0.96 -8.56 -6.99
CA ARG A 103 2.31 -8.23 -7.43
C ARG A 103 3.18 -7.88 -6.22
N GLY A 104 4.47 -8.18 -6.31
CA GLY A 104 5.46 -7.64 -5.38
C GLY A 104 5.71 -6.15 -5.62
N ALA A 105 6.20 -5.48 -4.59
CA ALA A 105 6.64 -4.09 -4.64
C ALA A 105 8.08 -3.97 -4.11
N VAL A 106 8.84 -3.03 -4.67
CA VAL A 106 10.19 -2.70 -4.23
C VAL A 106 10.29 -1.18 -4.08
N TRP A 107 10.68 -0.74 -2.89
CA TRP A 107 11.03 0.65 -2.64
C TRP A 107 12.54 0.83 -2.76
N PHE A 108 12.97 1.85 -3.51
CA PHE A 108 14.37 2.19 -3.68
C PHE A 108 14.56 3.70 -3.72
N LYS A 109 15.76 4.15 -3.35
CA LYS A 109 16.17 5.56 -3.42
C LYS A 109 17.34 5.70 -4.38
N ILE A 110 17.21 6.58 -5.37
CA ILE A 110 18.32 6.95 -6.26
C ILE A 110 18.85 8.32 -5.85
N THR A 111 20.15 8.42 -5.61
CA THR A 111 20.82 9.68 -5.30
C THR A 111 21.70 10.10 -6.46
N CYS A 112 21.39 11.25 -7.07
CA CYS A 112 22.21 11.84 -8.13
C CYS A 112 23.17 12.87 -7.53
N ILE A 113 24.48 12.66 -7.71
CA ILE A 113 25.51 13.57 -7.20
C ILE A 113 26.13 14.32 -8.37
N GLY A 114 26.01 15.64 -8.35
CA GLY A 114 26.55 16.54 -9.35
C GLY A 114 27.87 17.19 -8.91
N VAL A 115 28.46 17.98 -9.80
CA VAL A 115 29.60 18.84 -9.52
C VAL A 115 29.10 20.29 -9.54
N PRO A 116 29.15 21.04 -8.42
CA PRO A 116 28.69 22.42 -8.39
C PRO A 116 29.57 23.33 -9.26
N GLY A 117 28.99 24.37 -9.83
CA GLY A 117 29.73 25.35 -10.62
C GLY A 117 28.89 26.59 -10.90
N HIS A 118 29.57 27.67 -11.29
CA HIS A 118 28.93 28.95 -11.61
C HIS A 118 28.07 28.82 -12.87
N SER A 119 26.82 29.31 -12.84
CA SER A 119 25.88 29.18 -13.97
C SER A 119 26.38 29.81 -15.28
N GLY A 120 27.23 30.83 -15.17
CA GLY A 120 27.89 31.51 -16.29
C GLY A 120 29.20 30.87 -16.80
N PHE A 121 29.69 29.77 -16.20
CA PHE A 121 30.90 29.08 -16.63
C PHE A 121 30.57 27.65 -17.04
N SER A 122 30.72 27.32 -18.32
CA SER A 122 30.37 26.01 -18.89
C SER A 122 31.38 24.89 -18.57
N GLY A 123 32.44 25.18 -17.80
CA GLY A 123 33.52 24.23 -17.51
C GLY A 123 33.28 23.37 -16.25
N LYS A 124 33.26 22.05 -16.43
CA LYS A 124 33.29 20.97 -15.40
C LYS A 124 32.10 20.82 -14.45
N ALA A 125 31.11 21.73 -14.46
CA ALA A 125 29.90 21.57 -13.65
C ALA A 125 29.00 20.43 -14.17
N ALA A 126 28.46 19.62 -13.26
CA ALA A 126 27.50 18.56 -13.56
C ALA A 126 26.25 18.75 -12.72
N SER A 127 25.10 18.98 -13.36
CA SER A 127 23.85 19.24 -12.65
C SER A 127 23.21 17.94 -12.17
N ALA A 128 23.15 17.76 -10.85
CA ALA A 128 22.42 16.66 -10.21
C ALA A 128 20.94 16.62 -10.63
N LEU A 129 20.31 17.78 -10.81
CA LEU A 129 18.93 17.88 -11.30
C LEU A 129 18.77 17.31 -12.71
N LYS A 130 19.65 17.70 -13.65
CA LYS A 130 19.61 17.18 -15.03
C LYS A 130 19.86 15.66 -15.06
N MET A 131 20.72 15.16 -14.18
CA MET A 131 20.94 13.72 -14.02
C MET A 131 19.68 13.02 -13.50
N ALA A 132 19.04 13.57 -12.46
CA ALA A 132 17.80 13.03 -11.90
C ALA A 132 16.67 12.96 -12.95
N VAL A 133 16.51 13.99 -13.78
CA VAL A 133 15.54 13.98 -14.89
C VAL A 133 15.80 12.83 -15.87
N ARG A 134 17.06 12.59 -16.24
CA ARG A 134 17.43 11.47 -17.12
C ARG A 134 17.15 10.12 -16.49
N VAL A 135 17.46 9.96 -15.21
CA VAL A 135 17.18 8.73 -14.45
C VAL A 135 15.67 8.49 -14.38
N MET A 136 14.85 9.51 -14.08
CA MET A 136 13.39 9.39 -14.05
C MET A 136 12.83 8.93 -15.40
N HIS A 137 13.35 9.48 -16.50
CA HIS A 137 12.95 9.05 -17.84
C HIS A 137 13.31 7.57 -18.10
N PHE A 138 14.52 7.13 -17.74
CA PHE A 138 14.92 5.74 -17.88
C PHE A 138 14.03 4.79 -17.06
N VAL A 139 13.73 5.14 -15.80
CA VAL A 139 12.84 4.37 -14.93
C VAL A 139 11.43 4.28 -15.54
N ALA A 140 10.91 5.38 -16.08
CA ALA A 140 9.59 5.39 -16.73
C ALA A 140 9.54 4.45 -17.93
N ILE A 141 10.54 4.49 -18.82
CA ILE A 141 10.64 3.59 -19.98
C ILE A 141 10.72 2.12 -19.52
N PHE A 142 11.54 1.83 -18.52
CA PHE A 142 11.69 0.47 -17.98
C PHE A 142 10.37 -0.10 -17.45
N HIS A 143 9.49 0.73 -16.90
CA HIS A 143 8.20 0.30 -16.36
C HIS A 143 7.10 0.12 -17.45
N LEU A 144 7.26 0.67 -18.66
CA LEU A 144 6.23 0.60 -19.70
C LEU A 144 5.76 -0.82 -20.06
N PRO A 145 6.64 -1.84 -20.20
CA PRO A 145 6.20 -3.20 -20.50
C PRO A 145 5.35 -3.82 -19.38
N ILE A 146 5.61 -3.47 -18.13
CA ILE A 146 4.85 -3.93 -16.94
C ILE A 146 3.40 -3.41 -16.98
N HIS A 147 3.20 -2.21 -17.54
CA HIS A 147 1.87 -1.64 -17.75
C HIS A 147 1.15 -2.21 -18.97
N ARG A 148 1.87 -2.51 -20.06
CA ARG A 148 1.28 -3.05 -21.30
C ARG A 148 0.75 -4.49 -21.16
N ALA A 149 1.26 -5.25 -20.19
CA ALA A 149 0.75 -6.57 -19.84
C ALA A 149 -0.56 -6.55 -18.99
N LEU A 150 -1.08 -5.37 -18.63
CA LEU A 150 -2.36 -5.23 -17.93
C LEU A 150 -3.53 -5.17 -18.92
N PRO A 151 -4.69 -5.79 -18.62
CA PRO A 151 -5.90 -5.56 -19.40
C PRO A 151 -6.24 -4.06 -19.41
N ARG A 152 -6.27 -3.46 -20.61
CA ARG A 152 -6.43 -2.02 -20.85
C ARG A 152 -7.67 -1.43 -20.15
N LYS A 153 -7.51 -0.87 -18.94
CA LYS A 153 -8.45 0.07 -18.32
C LYS A 153 -7.77 1.16 -17.48
N LEU A 154 -6.58 1.60 -17.87
CA LEU A 154 -6.00 2.84 -17.34
C LEU A 154 -5.83 3.83 -18.50
N HIS A 155 -6.55 4.95 -18.45
CA HIS A 155 -6.33 6.08 -19.35
C HIS A 155 -4.97 6.69 -19.02
N LEU A 156 -3.93 6.29 -19.74
CA LEU A 156 -2.66 7.00 -19.70
C LEU A 156 -2.78 8.29 -20.54
N PRO A 157 -2.23 9.41 -20.03
CA PRO A 157 -2.04 10.64 -20.82
C PRO A 157 -1.35 10.36 -22.15
N GLU A 158 -1.75 11.09 -23.21
CA GLU A 158 -1.34 10.87 -24.61
C GLU A 158 0.19 10.88 -24.81
N ASP A 159 0.90 11.59 -23.95
CA ASP A 159 2.35 11.79 -23.89
C ASP A 159 3.18 10.51 -23.64
N TYR A 160 2.55 9.41 -23.20
CA TYR A 160 3.21 8.11 -22.99
C TYR A 160 2.96 7.09 -24.12
N ARG A 161 2.33 7.49 -25.23
CA ARG A 161 1.99 6.60 -26.36
C ARG A 161 2.98 6.58 -27.52
N GLN A 162 4.06 7.36 -27.49
CA GLN A 162 5.12 7.33 -28.51
C GLN A 162 6.28 6.40 -28.15
#